data_AF-A0AAP7ZL35-F1
#
_entry.id   AF-A0AAP7ZL35-F1
#
_cell.length_a   1.000
_cell.length_b   1.000
_cell.length_c   1.000
_cell.angle_alpha   90.00
_cell.angle_beta   90.00
_cell.angle_gamma   90.00
#
_symmetry.space_group_name_H-M   'P 1'
#
loop_
_entity.id
_entity.type
_entity.pdbx_description
1 polymer ?
#
loop_
_entity_poly.entity_id
_entity_poly.type
_entity_poly.pdbx_seq_one_letter_code
_entity_poly.pdbx_strand_id
1 'polypeptide(L)'
;MKNTMERDWELVRAILVRLAEQPVGAGLGVPIDAFDGYAPDMVGYHYEMMAEAGLIKAKMLRSHDGAKMYGTGFASQLTWEGQEFLAKIRNDTFWGKVKKTLADKGMSLGFDAIKAAATYLIKSQLPG
;
A
#
# COMPACT_ATOMS: atom_id res chain seq x y z
N MET A 1 -8.49 3.56 -16.79
CA MET A 1 -7.49 3.27 -15.74
C MET A 1 -7.39 4.50 -14.83
N LYS A 2 -7.26 4.32 -13.52
CA LYS A 2 -7.04 5.46 -12.60
C LYS A 2 -5.66 6.07 -12.85
N ASN A 3 -5.56 7.41 -12.84
CA ASN A 3 -4.31 8.14 -13.14
C ASN A 3 -4.24 9.52 -12.45
N THR A 4 -4.55 9.57 -11.15
CA THR A 4 -4.41 10.78 -10.32
C THR A 4 -3.33 10.55 -9.27
N MET A 5 -2.61 11.62 -8.89
CA MET A 5 -1.58 11.61 -7.83
C MET A 5 -2.18 11.49 -6.41
N GLU A 6 -3.39 10.94 -6.31
CA GLU A 6 -4.08 10.74 -5.04
C GLU A 6 -3.69 9.40 -4.43
N ARG A 7 -3.52 9.37 -3.11
CA ARG A 7 -3.30 8.12 -2.38
C ARG A 7 -4.56 7.27 -2.39
N ASP A 8 -4.49 6.13 -3.05
CA ASP A 8 -5.52 5.10 -3.07
C ASP A 8 -5.19 4.01 -2.05
N TRP A 9 -5.94 3.96 -0.95
CA TRP A 9 -5.73 2.96 0.11
C TRP A 9 -6.05 1.52 -0.31
N GLU A 10 -6.91 1.33 -1.31
CA GLU A 10 -7.18 0.00 -1.83
C GLU A 10 -5.98 -0.49 -2.65
N LEU A 11 -5.33 0.40 -3.41
CA LEU A 11 -4.07 0.08 -4.09
C LEU A 11 -2.93 -0.17 -3.09
N VAL A 12 -2.77 0.67 -2.06
CA VAL A 12 -1.77 0.45 -0.99
C VAL A 12 -1.95 -0.95 -0.40
N ARG A 13 -3.17 -1.32 -0.04
CA ARG A 13 -3.48 -2.64 0.52
C ARG A 13 -3.18 -3.77 -0.47
N ALA A 14 -3.59 -3.62 -1.73
CA ALA A 14 -3.34 -4.62 -2.77
C ALA A 14 -1.84 -4.86 -2.98
N ILE A 15 -1.02 -3.80 -2.98
CA ILE A 15 0.44 -3.89 -3.09
C ILE A 15 1.02 -4.68 -1.92
N LEU A 16 0.62 -4.36 -0.69
CA LEU A 16 1.12 -5.05 0.50
C LEU A 16 0.76 -6.55 0.48
N VAL A 17 -0.49 -6.87 0.13
CA VAL A 17 -0.94 -8.27 -0.02
C VAL A 17 -0.12 -8.99 -1.08
N ARG A 18 0.02 -8.40 -2.27
CA ARG A 18 0.75 -8.99 -3.40
C ARG A 18 2.22 -9.25 -3.08
N LEU A 19 2.86 -8.38 -2.30
CA LEU A 19 4.24 -8.57 -1.82
C LEU A 19 4.34 -9.67 -0.76
N ALA A 20 3.35 -9.78 0.14
CA ALA A 20 3.33 -10.83 1.16
C ALA A 20 3.14 -12.25 0.59
N GLU A 21 2.59 -12.36 -0.62
CA GLU A 21 2.39 -13.62 -1.34
C GLU A 21 3.62 -14.04 -2.15
N GLN A 22 4.63 -13.18 -2.27
CA GLN A 22 5.88 -13.53 -2.96
C GLN A 22 6.66 -14.59 -2.17
N PRO A 23 7.19 -15.64 -2.83
CA PRO A 23 8.13 -16.54 -2.21
C PRO A 23 9.37 -15.78 -1.71
N VAL A 24 9.92 -16.21 -0.57
CA VAL A 24 11.22 -15.71 -0.11
C VAL A 24 12.27 -16.01 -1.18
N GLY A 25 13.01 -14.98 -1.60
CA GLY A 25 14.01 -15.11 -2.67
C GLY A 25 13.44 -15.00 -4.09
N ALA A 26 12.18 -14.62 -4.27
CA ALA A 26 11.65 -14.24 -5.59
C ALA A 26 12.45 -13.07 -6.16
N GLY A 27 12.95 -13.21 -7.40
CA GLY A 27 13.98 -12.36 -8.03
C GLY A 27 13.83 -10.84 -7.87
N LEU A 28 13.33 -10.14 -8.89
CA LEU A 28 13.30 -8.66 -8.88
C LEU A 28 12.15 -8.11 -8.01
N GLY A 29 11.04 -8.84 -7.84
CA GLY A 29 9.88 -8.38 -7.07
C GLY A 29 8.64 -8.20 -7.95
N VAL A 30 7.71 -7.34 -7.52
CA VAL A 30 6.45 -7.04 -8.21
C VAL A 30 6.63 -5.80 -9.09
N PRO A 31 6.48 -5.90 -10.42
CA PRO A 31 6.64 -4.75 -11.32
C PRO A 31 5.42 -3.82 -11.29
N ILE A 32 5.60 -2.57 -11.74
CA ILE A 32 4.55 -1.53 -11.73
C ILE A 32 3.33 -1.81 -12.62
N ASP A 33 3.45 -2.71 -13.60
CA ASP A 33 2.37 -3.13 -14.49
C ASP A 33 1.60 -4.36 -13.98
N ALA A 34 1.90 -4.83 -12.77
CA ALA A 34 1.29 -6.03 -12.19
C ALA A 34 -0.12 -5.83 -11.58
N PHE A 35 -0.71 -4.63 -11.68
CA PHE A 35 -1.99 -4.30 -11.03
C PHE A 35 -3.03 -3.85 -12.06
N ASP A 36 -3.96 -4.73 -12.38
CA ASP A 36 -5.06 -4.44 -13.30
C ASP A 36 -5.91 -3.25 -12.84
N GLY A 37 -6.32 -2.41 -13.79
CA GLY A 37 -7.15 -1.22 -13.54
C GLY A 37 -6.37 0.04 -13.12
N TYR A 38 -5.09 -0.08 -12.79
CA TYR A 38 -4.20 1.02 -12.43
C TYR A 38 -3.19 1.32 -13.54
N ALA A 39 -2.93 2.59 -13.82
CA ALA A 39 -1.84 2.96 -14.73
C ALA A 39 -0.48 2.64 -14.08
N PRO A 40 0.53 2.15 -14.82
CA PRO A 40 1.84 1.83 -14.23
C PRO A 40 2.49 3.01 -13.50
N ASP A 41 2.33 4.23 -14.01
CA ASP A 41 2.83 5.44 -13.35
C ASP A 41 2.17 5.69 -11.99
N MET A 42 0.88 5.35 -11.85
CA MET A 42 0.16 5.46 -10.59
C MET A 42 0.66 4.42 -9.58
N VAL A 43 0.96 3.19 -10.02
CA VAL A 43 1.55 2.15 -9.16
C VAL A 43 2.96 2.56 -8.73
N GLY A 44 3.77 3.08 -9.66
CA GLY A 44 5.10 3.63 -9.37
C GLY A 44 5.05 4.77 -8.35
N TYR A 45 4.11 5.70 -8.49
CA TYR A 45 3.87 6.76 -7.50
C TYR A 45 3.57 6.19 -6.11
N HIS A 46 2.72 5.15 -6.02
CA HIS A 46 2.43 4.50 -4.74
C HIS A 46 3.64 3.75 -4.18
N TYR A 47 4.47 3.15 -5.02
CA TYR A 47 5.69 2.50 -4.59
C TYR A 47 6.67 3.47 -3.92
N GLU A 48 6.88 4.64 -4.50
CA GLU A 48 7.75 5.66 -3.91
C GLU A 48 7.20 6.16 -2.58
N MET A 49 5.94 6.56 -2.53
CA MET A 49 5.29 7.02 -1.31
C MET A 49 5.31 5.95 -0.21
N MET A 50 5.06 4.69 -0.54
CA MET A 50 5.10 3.59 0.43
C MET A 50 6.52 3.26 0.89
N ALA A 51 7.53 3.43 0.03
CA ALA A 51 8.93 3.28 0.40
C ALA A 51 9.40 4.41 1.33
N GLU A 52 9.01 5.66 1.05
CA GLU A 52 9.24 6.81 1.92
C GLU A 52 8.58 6.63 3.29
N ALA A 53 7.36 6.07 3.33
CA ALA A 53 6.67 5.71 4.57
C ALA A 53 7.26 4.49 5.30
N GLY A 54 8.29 3.86 4.72
CA GLY A 54 8.97 2.70 5.30
C GLY A 54 8.13 1.43 5.32
N LEU A 55 7.09 1.31 4.47
CA LEU A 55 6.24 0.12 4.37
C LEU A 55 6.83 -0.97 3.46
N ILE A 56 7.51 -0.56 2.40
CA ILE A 56 8.08 -1.47 1.39
C ILE A 56 9.49 -1.04 1.02
N LYS A 57 10.22 -1.93 0.34
CA LYS A 57 11.41 -1.54 -0.42
C LYS A 57 11.07 -1.58 -1.91
N ALA A 58 11.18 -0.43 -2.57
CA ALA A 58 10.94 -0.30 -3.99
C ALA A 58 12.13 0.36 -4.70
N LYS A 59 12.27 0.07 -6.00
CA LYS A 59 13.24 0.70 -6.87
C LYS A 59 12.51 1.22 -8.11
N MET A 60 12.60 2.53 -8.33
CA MET A 60 12.12 3.19 -9.53
C MET A 60 13.31 3.60 -10.39
N LEU A 61 13.25 3.27 -11.67
CA LEU A 61 14.17 3.71 -12.71
C LEU A 61 13.39 4.66 -13.61
N ARG A 62 13.83 5.91 -13.65
CA ARG A 62 13.30 6.92 -14.57
C ARG A 62 14.26 7.07 -15.73
N SER A 63 13.75 6.95 -16.94
CA SER A 63 14.49 7.26 -18.16
C SER A 63 13.74 8.31 -18.95
N HIS A 64 14.51 9.19 -19.60
CA HIS A 64 13.97 10.26 -20.42
C HIS A 64 14.52 10.14 -21.84
N ASP A 65 13.64 10.05 -22.83
CA ASP A 65 14.00 9.98 -24.26
C ASP A 65 13.83 11.34 -24.99
N GLY A 66 13.68 12.43 -24.25
CA GLY A 66 13.44 13.77 -24.79
C GLY A 66 11.97 14.08 -25.11
N ALA A 67 11.08 13.09 -25.20
CA ALA A 67 9.65 13.31 -25.48
C ALA A 67 8.72 12.77 -24.38
N LYS A 68 9.15 11.74 -23.63
CA LYS A 68 8.40 11.14 -22.53
C LYS A 68 9.33 10.78 -21.37
N MET A 69 8.79 10.77 -20.16
CA MET A 69 9.38 10.04 -19.03
C MET A 69 8.82 8.62 -19.08
N TYR A 70 9.68 7.62 -19.11
CA TYR A 70 9.29 6.24 -18.83
C TYR A 70 9.76 5.89 -17.43
N GLY A 71 8.81 5.54 -16.56
CA GLY A 71 9.09 4.87 -15.31
C GLY A 71 9.11 3.38 -15.55
N THR A 72 10.19 2.70 -15.18
CA THR A 72 10.14 1.26 -14.87
C THR A 72 10.44 1.10 -13.39
N GLY A 73 9.90 0.07 -12.76
CA GLY A 73 10.17 -0.13 -11.35
C GLY A 73 9.52 -1.36 -10.79
N PHE A 74 9.93 -1.70 -9.58
CA PHE A 74 9.42 -2.84 -8.86
C PHE A 74 9.47 -2.62 -7.36
N ALA A 75 8.53 -3.24 -6.65
CA ALA A 75 8.58 -3.40 -5.20
C ALA A 75 9.13 -4.79 -4.88
N SER A 76 10.19 -4.84 -4.09
CA SER A 76 10.95 -6.07 -3.82
C SER A 76 10.47 -6.82 -2.58
N GLN A 77 10.14 -6.12 -1.50
CA GLN A 77 9.75 -6.74 -0.23
C GLN A 77 8.99 -5.78 0.69
N LEU A 78 8.22 -6.35 1.61
CA LEU A 78 7.71 -5.65 2.77
C LEU A 78 8.85 -5.36 3.75
N THR A 79 8.79 -4.21 4.42
CA THR A 79 9.57 -3.98 5.63
C THR A 79 8.87 -4.62 6.84
N TRP A 80 9.52 -4.62 8.00
CA TRP A 80 8.89 -5.00 9.25
C TRP A 80 7.61 -4.19 9.52
N GLU A 81 7.69 -2.87 9.41
CA GLU A 81 6.54 -1.97 9.58
C GLU A 81 5.45 -2.24 8.53
N GLY A 82 5.83 -2.60 7.31
CA GLY A 82 4.92 -3.04 6.26
C GLY A 82 4.13 -4.29 6.63
N GLN A 83 4.79 -5.29 7.21
CA GLN A 83 4.14 -6.51 7.71
C GLN A 83 3.17 -6.19 8.85
N GLU A 84 3.60 -5.39 9.82
CA GLU A 84 2.76 -4.97 10.96
C GLU A 84 1.53 -4.17 10.52
N PHE A 85 1.71 -3.28 9.55
CA PHE A 85 0.61 -2.51 8.99
C PHE A 85 -0.34 -3.40 8.18
N LEU A 86 0.19 -4.29 7.34
CA LEU A 86 -0.61 -5.24 6.57
C LEU A 86 -1.44 -6.14 7.50
N ALA A 87 -0.88 -6.64 8.61
CA ALA A 87 -1.61 -7.46 9.56
C ALA A 87 -2.89 -6.77 10.08
N LYS A 88 -2.88 -5.44 10.20
CA LYS A 88 -4.02 -4.62 10.64
C LYS A 88 -5.07 -4.38 9.55
N ILE A 89 -4.72 -4.48 8.28
CA ILE A 89 -5.64 -4.18 7.17
C ILE A 89 -5.89 -5.36 6.23
N ARG A 90 -5.26 -6.52 6.46
CA ARG A 90 -5.33 -7.69 5.56
C ARG A 90 -6.71 -8.32 5.49
N ASN A 91 -7.50 -8.33 6.56
CA ASN A 91 -8.84 -8.92 6.53
C ASN A 91 -9.87 -7.91 6.00
N ASP A 92 -10.63 -8.25 4.96
CA ASP A 92 -11.59 -7.33 4.33
C ASP A 92 -12.66 -6.83 5.31
N THR A 93 -13.20 -7.72 6.14
CA THR A 93 -14.22 -7.37 7.15
C THR A 93 -13.65 -6.40 8.18
N PHE A 94 -12.45 -6.65 8.69
CA PHE A 94 -11.79 -5.77 9.64
C PHE A 94 -11.40 -4.43 9.00
N TRP A 95 -10.89 -4.44 7.76
CA TRP A 95 -10.60 -3.23 7.00
C TRP A 95 -11.85 -2.37 6.78
N GLY A 96 -12.98 -3.01 6.47
CA GLY A 96 -14.29 -2.35 6.40
C GLY A 96 -14.67 -1.66 7.72
N LYS A 97 -14.43 -2.32 8.86
CA LYS A 97 -14.67 -1.74 10.20
C LYS A 97 -13.74 -0.54 10.48
N VAL A 98 -12.47 -0.61 10.10
CA VAL A 98 -11.52 0.51 10.25
C VAL A 98 -12.00 1.72 9.45
N LYS A 99 -12.30 1.54 8.15
CA LYS A 99 -12.81 2.61 7.29
C LYS A 99 -14.08 3.23 7.85
N LYS A 100 -15.03 2.39 8.27
CA LYS A 100 -16.29 2.85 8.87
C LYS A 100 -16.06 3.64 10.16
N THR A 101 -15.19 3.17 11.05
CA THR A 101 -14.90 3.85 12.32
C THR A 101 -14.34 5.25 12.11
N LEU A 102 -13.47 5.44 11.11
CA LEU A 102 -12.93 6.75 10.76
C LEU A 102 -13.99 7.65 10.11
N ALA A 103 -14.77 7.09 9.18
CA ALA A 103 -15.85 7.81 8.50
C ALA A 103 -16.93 8.30 9.49
N ASP A 104 -17.37 7.44 10.41
CA ASP A 104 -18.38 7.76 11.44
C ASP A 104 -17.88 8.87 12.39
N LYS A 105 -16.56 9.06 12.50
CA LYS A 105 -15.91 10.14 13.28
C LYS A 105 -15.57 11.37 12.44
N GLY A 106 -15.95 11.42 11.17
CA GLY A 106 -15.63 12.51 10.24
C GLY A 106 -14.14 12.65 9.93
N MET A 107 -13.35 11.59 10.13
CA MET A 107 -11.90 11.59 9.90
C MET A 107 -11.58 11.04 8.50
N SER A 108 -10.62 11.68 7.82
CA SER A 108 -10.09 11.17 6.55
C SER A 108 -9.20 9.95 6.78
N LEU A 109 -9.00 9.16 5.72
CA LEU A 109 -8.06 8.03 5.74
C LEU A 109 -6.61 8.55 5.68
N GLY A 110 -6.09 8.93 6.84
CA GLY A 110 -4.67 9.18 7.11
C GLY A 110 -3.95 7.93 7.58
N PHE A 111 -2.65 7.82 7.33
CA PHE A 111 -1.87 6.64 7.75
C PHE A 111 -1.92 6.43 9.28
N ASP A 112 -1.69 7.48 10.06
CA ASP A 112 -1.78 7.43 11.52
C ASP A 112 -3.21 7.22 12.01
N ALA A 113 -4.19 7.81 11.33
CA ALA A 113 -5.60 7.61 11.66
C ALA A 113 -6.01 6.14 11.48
N ILE A 114 -5.59 5.50 10.39
CA ILE A 114 -5.82 4.06 10.15
C ILE A 114 -5.16 3.23 11.24
N LYS A 115 -3.90 3.51 11.58
CA LYS A 115 -3.18 2.80 12.66
C LYS A 115 -3.88 2.94 14.00
N ALA A 116 -4.34 4.14 14.34
CA ALA A 116 -5.06 4.42 15.58
C ALA A 116 -6.41 3.69 15.63
N ALA A 117 -7.20 3.77 14.56
CA ALA A 117 -8.50 3.11 14.47
C ALA A 117 -8.38 1.57 14.53
N ALA A 118 -7.42 0.98 13.80
CA ALA A 118 -7.15 -0.45 13.89
C ALA A 118 -6.76 -0.88 15.31
N THR A 119 -5.89 -0.11 15.98
CA THR A 119 -5.47 -0.40 17.37
C THR A 119 -6.64 -0.31 18.33
N TYR A 120 -7.50 0.69 18.18
CA TYR A 120 -8.73 0.83 18.97
C TYR A 120 -9.66 -0.38 18.80
N LEU A 121 -9.88 -0.82 17.56
CA LEU A 121 -10.74 -1.97 17.25
C LEU A 121 -10.17 -3.31 17.71
N ILE A 122 -8.85 -3.46 17.77
CA ILE A 122 -8.20 -4.64 18.35
C ILE A 122 -8.42 -4.66 19.86
N LYS A 123 -8.17 -3.53 20.53
CA LYS A 123 -8.35 -3.41 21.99
C LYS A 123 -9.79 -3.68 22.42
N SER A 124 -10.79 -3.28 21.64
CA SER A 124 -12.20 -3.56 21.96
C SER A 124 -12.61 -5.03 21.80
N GLN A 125 -11.77 -5.87 21.17
CA GLN A 125 -12.02 -7.31 20.99
C GLN A 125 -11.24 -8.17 21.99
N LEU A 126 -10.24 -7.60 22.67
CA LEU A 126 -9.52 -8.29 23.72
C LEU A 126 -10.40 -8.35 24.99
N PRO A 127 -10.50 -9.50 25.67
CA PRO A 127 -11.10 -9.56 26.99
C PRO A 127 -10.30 -8.66 27.95
N GLY A 128 -11.02 -7.95 28.82
CA GLY A 128 -10.45 -7.06 29.84
C GLY A 128 -9.71 -7.81 30.94
#